data_AF-A0A0S4Q0T4-F1
#
_entry.id   AF-A0A0S4Q0T4-F1
#
_cell.length_a   1.000
_cell.length_b   1.000
_cell.length_c   1.000
_cell.angle_alpha   90.00
_cell.angle_beta   90.00
_cell.angle_gamma   90.00
#
_symmetry.space_group_name_H-M   'P 1'
#
loop_
_entity.id
_entity.type
_entity.pdbx_description
1 polymer ?
#
loop_
_entity_poly.entity_id
_entity_poly.type
_entity_poly.pdbx_seq_one_letter_code
_entity_poly.pdbx_strand_id
1 'polypeptide(L)'
;MSGTPTGIKLTIAGPDSETSHRAHLALADELAEMADRDGRVSAEHRERARLNCLARHVLRWDIIEDGRPVPFSHANVLRLLKVQWVQQQIDAFAADRSAHRVA
;
A
#
# COMPACT_ATOMS: atom_id res chain seq x y z
N MET A 1 23.76 7.65 -1.78
CA MET A 1 22.80 7.00 -2.71
C MET A 1 23.22 7.40 -4.11
N SER A 2 23.33 6.48 -5.06
CA SER A 2 23.91 6.72 -6.40
C SER A 2 23.05 7.59 -7.33
N GLY A 3 21.85 7.99 -6.91
CA GLY A 3 20.92 8.79 -7.74
C GLY A 3 20.33 8.04 -8.95
N THR A 4 20.73 6.78 -9.16
CA THR A 4 20.26 5.96 -10.28
C THR A 4 18.80 5.57 -10.07
N PRO A 5 17.92 5.79 -11.07
CA PRO A 5 16.54 5.32 -10.99
C PRO A 5 16.49 3.81 -10.76
N THR A 6 15.63 3.36 -9.84
CA THR A 6 15.46 1.94 -9.50
C THR A 6 14.73 1.16 -10.60
N GLY A 7 14.10 1.85 -11.56
CA GLY A 7 13.27 1.25 -12.60
C GLY A 7 11.89 0.78 -12.12
N ILE A 8 11.58 0.92 -10.82
CA ILE A 8 10.29 0.55 -10.24
C ILE A 8 9.23 1.57 -10.66
N LYS A 9 8.15 1.09 -11.28
CA LYS A 9 6.97 1.91 -11.58
C LYS A 9 5.75 1.31 -10.91
N LEU A 10 4.97 2.15 -10.25
CA LEU A 10 3.73 1.75 -9.58
C LEU A 10 2.58 2.59 -10.12
N THR A 11 1.39 1.98 -10.22
CA THR A 11 0.14 2.72 -10.39
C THR A 11 -0.65 2.58 -9.10
N ILE A 12 -0.93 3.71 -8.48
CA ILE A 12 -1.57 3.80 -7.17
C ILE A 12 -2.95 4.42 -7.33
N ALA A 13 -3.93 3.86 -6.65
CA ALA A 13 -5.27 4.40 -6.55
C ALA A 13 -5.24 5.73 -5.79
N GLY A 14 -5.87 6.76 -6.35
CA GLY A 14 -6.02 8.04 -5.66
C GLY A 14 -7.02 7.98 -4.50
N PRO A 15 -7.00 8.97 -3.59
CA PRO A 15 -7.78 9.00 -2.36
C PRO A 15 -9.29 8.99 -2.59
N ASP A 16 -9.76 9.57 -3.70
CA ASP A 16 -11.19 9.68 -4.03
C ASP A 16 -11.69 8.53 -4.93
N SER A 17 -10.87 7.51 -5.17
CA SER A 17 -11.25 6.35 -5.98
C SER A 17 -12.11 5.34 -5.22
N GLU A 18 -12.94 4.59 -5.94
CA GLU A 18 -13.68 3.44 -5.38
C GLU A 18 -12.73 2.39 -4.76
N THR A 19 -11.53 2.21 -5.33
CA THR A 19 -10.51 1.32 -4.75
C THR A 19 -10.05 1.79 -3.37
N SER A 20 -9.77 3.10 -3.22
CA SER A 20 -9.42 3.71 -1.92
C SER A 20 -10.55 3.49 -0.90
N HIS A 21 -11.80 3.75 -1.31
CA HIS A 21 -12.97 3.52 -0.46
C HIS A 21 -13.06 2.06 0.02
N ARG A 22 -12.94 1.09 -0.89
CA ARG A 22 -12.94 -0.34 -0.55
C ARG A 22 -11.77 -0.75 0.33
N ALA A 23 -10.58 -0.18 0.11
CA ALA A 23 -9.41 -0.45 0.94
C ALA A 23 -9.62 0.02 2.38
N HIS A 24 -10.31 1.15 2.58
CA HIS A 24 -10.67 1.65 3.92
C HIS A 24 -11.75 0.80 4.60
N LEU A 25 -12.75 0.31 3.87
CA LEU A 25 -13.74 -0.63 4.41
C LEU A 25 -13.05 -1.92 4.88
N ALA A 26 -12.21 -2.51 4.04
CA ALA A 26 -11.48 -3.72 4.38
C ALA A 26 -10.48 -3.51 5.54
N LEU A 27 -9.94 -2.29 5.71
CA LEU A 27 -9.15 -1.94 6.90
C LEU A 27 -10.01 -1.98 8.17
N ALA A 28 -11.22 -1.43 8.14
CA ALA A 28 -12.12 -1.45 9.29
C ALA A 28 -12.50 -2.90 9.67
N ASP A 29 -12.81 -3.72 8.66
CA ASP A 29 -13.13 -5.14 8.86
C ASP A 29 -11.93 -5.91 9.46
N GLU A 30 -10.72 -5.75 8.90
CA GLU A 30 -9.51 -6.39 9.43
C GLU A 30 -9.20 -5.97 10.87
N LEU A 31 -9.37 -4.69 11.21
CA LEU A 31 -9.16 -4.22 12.57
C LEU A 31 -10.16 -4.85 13.54
N ALA A 32 -11.42 -5.03 13.11
CA ALA A 32 -12.44 -5.71 13.91
C ALA A 32 -12.13 -7.20 14.10
N GLU A 33 -11.69 -7.89 13.04
CA GLU A 33 -11.28 -9.31 13.10
C GLU A 33 -10.06 -9.54 14.00
N MET A 34 -9.14 -8.57 14.04
CA MET A 34 -7.90 -8.65 14.83
C MET A 34 -8.03 -8.12 16.26
N ALA A 35 -9.21 -7.60 16.64
CA ALA A 35 -9.47 -7.13 18.00
C ALA A 35 -9.55 -8.32 18.98
N ASP A 36 -9.03 -8.12 20.18
CA ASP A 36 -9.21 -9.09 21.26
C ASP A 36 -10.65 -9.07 21.82
N ARG A 37 -10.90 -9.90 22.83
CA ARG A 37 -12.22 -10.03 23.47
C ARG A 37 -12.71 -8.75 24.13
N ASP A 38 -11.81 -7.81 24.43
CA ASP A 38 -12.13 -6.50 25.00
C ASP A 38 -12.26 -5.41 23.91
N GLY A 39 -12.20 -5.80 22.63
CA GLY A 39 -12.27 -4.90 21.48
C GLY A 39 -10.96 -4.13 21.23
N ARG A 40 -9.84 -4.53 21.84
CA ARG A 40 -8.55 -3.85 21.67
C ARG A 40 -7.77 -4.49 20.54
N VAL A 41 -7.27 -3.64 19.65
CA VAL A 41 -6.29 -4.05 18.63
C VAL A 41 -4.88 -3.78 19.19
N SER A 42 -3.91 -4.68 18.98
CA SER A 42 -2.52 -4.42 19.34
C SER A 42 -1.86 -3.45 18.37
N ALA A 43 -0.72 -2.84 18.74
CA ALA A 43 0.03 -1.98 17.81
C ALA A 43 0.51 -2.74 16.56
N GLU A 44 0.96 -3.98 16.75
CA GLU A 44 1.38 -4.87 15.67
C GLU A 44 0.23 -5.20 14.71
N HIS A 45 -0.96 -5.51 15.24
CA HIS A 45 -2.15 -5.76 14.42
C HIS A 45 -2.59 -4.50 13.65
N ARG A 46 -2.52 -3.32 14.28
CA ARG A 46 -2.80 -2.05 13.58
C ARG A 46 -1.84 -1.83 12.41
N GLU A 47 -0.54 -2.04 12.64
CA GLU A 47 0.45 -1.86 11.57
C GLU A 47 0.26 -2.87 10.43
N ARG A 48 -0.04 -4.13 10.76
CA ARG A 48 -0.37 -5.15 9.76
C ARG A 48 -1.59 -4.76 8.92
N ALA A 49 -2.68 -4.34 9.56
CA ALA A 49 -3.89 -3.92 8.86
C ALA A 49 -3.64 -2.66 8.00
N ARG A 50 -2.84 -1.70 8.50
CA ARG A 50 -2.42 -0.51 7.75
C ARG A 50 -1.62 -0.88 6.50
N LEU A 51 -0.65 -1.80 6.61
CA LEU A 51 0.13 -2.29 5.47
C LEU A 51 -0.75 -3.01 4.44
N ASN A 52 -1.72 -3.81 4.88
CA ASN A 52 -2.69 -4.43 3.98
C ASN A 52 -3.54 -3.39 3.25
N CYS A 53 -4.03 -2.37 3.97
CA CYS A 53 -4.77 -1.26 3.37
C CYS A 53 -3.93 -0.52 2.33
N LEU A 54 -2.67 -0.19 2.65
CA LEU A 54 -1.77 0.49 1.72
C LEU A 54 -1.45 -0.37 0.50
N ALA A 55 -1.25 -1.67 0.67
CA ALA A 55 -1.01 -2.60 -0.43
C ALA A 55 -2.19 -2.66 -1.42
N ARG A 56 -3.44 -2.56 -0.93
CA ARG A 56 -4.65 -2.51 -1.78
C ARG A 56 -4.75 -1.26 -2.66
N HIS A 57 -4.01 -0.19 -2.33
CA HIS A 57 -3.95 0.99 -3.19
C HIS A 57 -3.07 0.76 -4.42
N VAL A 58 -2.18 -0.23 -4.43
CA VAL A 58 -1.38 -0.55 -5.62
C VAL A 58 -2.26 -1.31 -6.61
N LEU A 59 -2.43 -0.78 -7.82
CA LEU A 59 -3.28 -1.35 -8.88
C LEU A 59 -2.51 -2.21 -9.87
N ARG A 60 -1.27 -1.80 -10.16
CA ARG A 60 -0.32 -2.51 -11.02
C ARG A 60 1.09 -2.02 -10.71
N TRP A 61 2.07 -2.81 -11.12
CA TRP A 61 3.46 -2.41 -11.10
C TRP A 61 4.22 -2.91 -12.33
N ASP A 62 5.38 -2.30 -12.58
CA ASP A 62 6.40 -2.79 -13.48
C ASP A 62 7.71 -2.84 -12.68
N ILE A 63 8.13 -4.06 -12.32
CA ILE A 63 9.36 -4.32 -11.56
C ILE A 63 10.09 -5.47 -12.24
N ILE A 64 11.38 -5.26 -12.52
CA ILE A 64 12.29 -6.29 -13.04
C ILE A 64 13.30 -6.64 -11.94
N GLU A 65 13.41 -7.91 -11.60
CA GLU A 65 14.41 -8.48 -10.69
C GLU A 65 15.19 -9.55 -11.48
N ASP A 66 16.51 -9.44 -11.53
CA ASP A 66 17.39 -10.36 -12.29
C ASP A 66 16.95 -10.62 -13.75
N GLY A 67 16.50 -9.55 -14.42
CA GLY A 67 16.05 -9.61 -15.82
C GLY A 67 14.67 -10.25 -16.03
N ARG A 68 13.93 -10.55 -14.95
CA ARG A 68 12.59 -11.14 -15.01
C ARG A 68 11.53 -10.24 -14.36
N PRO A 69 10.31 -10.17 -14.91
CA PRO A 69 9.24 -9.43 -14.28
C PRO A 69 8.82 -10.08 -12.96
N VAL A 70 8.71 -9.28 -11.91
CA VAL A 70 8.17 -9.74 -10.63
C VAL A 70 6.64 -9.80 -10.73
N PRO A 71 5.99 -10.95 -10.48
CA PRO A 71 4.54 -11.06 -10.57
C PRO A 71 3.83 -10.09 -9.63
N PHE A 72 2.82 -9.40 -10.15
CA PHE A 72 1.98 -8.52 -9.33
C PHE A 72 1.06 -9.35 -8.44
N SER A 73 1.23 -9.24 -7.13
CA SER A 73 0.39 -9.90 -6.13
C SER A 73 0.41 -9.12 -4.81
N HIS A 74 -0.65 -9.26 -4.00
CA HIS A 74 -0.74 -8.60 -2.69
C HIS A 74 0.46 -8.96 -1.79
N ALA A 75 0.86 -10.24 -1.77
CA ALA A 75 2.02 -10.70 -1.01
C ALA A 75 3.33 -10.04 -1.47
N ASN A 76 3.53 -9.87 -2.78
CA ASN A 76 4.73 -9.23 -3.31
C ASN A 76 4.73 -7.72 -3.04
N VAL A 77 3.57 -7.07 -3.06
CA VAL A 77 3.43 -5.66 -2.63
C VAL A 77 3.77 -5.51 -1.15
N LEU A 78 3.27 -6.39 -0.28
CA LEU A 78 3.65 -6.39 1.14
C LEU A 78 5.15 -6.62 1.33
N ARG A 79 5.80 -7.45 0.50
CA ARG A 79 7.27 -7.60 0.51
C ARG A 79 7.97 -6.29 0.17
N LEU A 80 7.48 -5.57 -0.85
CA LEU A 80 8.02 -4.27 -1.25
C LEU A 80 7.84 -3.21 -0.15
N LEU A 81 6.69 -3.19 0.52
CA LEU A 81 6.39 -2.23 1.60
C LEU A 81 7.26 -2.38 2.85
N LYS A 82 8.03 -3.47 2.99
CA LYS A 82 9.07 -3.58 4.03
C LYS A 82 10.23 -2.60 3.82
N VAL A 83 10.35 -2.05 2.61
CA VAL A 83 11.34 -1.02 2.30
C VAL A 83 10.74 0.35 2.67
N GLN A 84 11.19 0.89 3.81
CA GLN A 84 10.55 2.05 4.44
C GLN A 84 10.37 3.26 3.52
N TRP A 85 11.36 3.58 2.69
CA TRP A 85 11.26 4.72 1.79
C TRP A 85 10.22 4.50 0.69
N VAL A 86 10.00 3.26 0.24
CA VAL A 86 8.96 2.93 -0.75
C VAL A 86 7.60 3.09 -0.11
N GLN A 87 7.44 2.54 1.09
CA GLN A 87 6.21 2.67 1.86
C GLN A 87 5.81 4.13 2.06
N GLN A 88 6.75 4.98 2.47
CA GLN A 88 6.50 6.42 2.66
C GLN A 88 6.06 7.12 1.37
N GLN A 89 6.63 6.77 0.22
CA GLN A 89 6.21 7.35 -1.07
C GLN A 89 4.80 6.92 -1.48
N ILE A 90 4.46 5.63 -1.29
CA ILE A 90 3.12 5.13 -1.62
C ILE A 90 2.08 5.74 -0.66
N ASP A 91 2.39 5.81 0.63
CA ASP A 91 1.53 6.40 1.66
C ASP A 91 1.24 7.88 1.37
N ALA A 92 2.29 8.66 1.06
CA ALA A 92 2.15 10.06 0.68
C ALA A 92 1.29 10.23 -0.57
N PHE A 93 1.49 9.42 -1.61
CA PHE A 93 0.69 9.49 -2.84
C PHE A 93 -0.78 9.11 -2.59
N ALA A 94 -1.04 8.05 -1.83
CA ALA A 94 -2.40 7.60 -1.53
C ALA A 94 -3.18 8.62 -0.67
N ALA A 95 -2.49 9.38 0.19
CA ALA A 95 -3.09 10.39 1.05
C ALA A 95 -3.31 11.76 0.37
N ASP A 96 -2.56 12.07 -0.70
CA ASP A 96 -2.55 13.42 -1.28
C ASP A 96 -3.73 13.68 -2.23
N ARG A 97 -4.79 14.31 -1.72
CA ARG A 97 -5.92 14.79 -2.53
C ARG A 97 -5.55 15.89 -3.54
N SER A 98 -4.46 16.61 -3.33
CA SER A 98 -4.01 17.70 -4.21
C SER A 98 -3.28 17.19 -5.45
N ALA A 99 -2.55 16.07 -5.35
CA ALA A 99 -1.95 15.36 -6.49
C ALA A 99 -2.97 14.86 -7.53
N HIS A 100 -4.26 14.83 -7.16
CA HIS A 100 -5.37 14.39 -8.02
C HIS A 100 -6.30 15.53 -8.46
N ARG A 101 -6.05 16.77 -8.05
CA ARG A 101 -6.75 17.97 -8.57
C ARG A 101 -5.89 18.61 -9.65
N VAL A 102 -6.03 18.13 -10.88
CA VAL A 102 -5.89 18.79 -12.20
C VAL A 102 -5.50 17.71 -13.23
N ALA A 103 -6.49 17.33 -14.03
CA ALA A 103 -6.32 16.95 -15.43
C ALA A 103 -7.30 17.81 -16.23
#